data_AF-A0A2H0XD27-F1
#
_entry.id   AF-A0A2H0XD27-F1
#
_cell.length_a   1.000
_cell.length_b   1.000
_cell.length_c   1.000
_cell.angle_alpha   90.00
_cell.angle_beta   90.00
_cell.angle_gamma   90.00
#
_symmetry.space_group_name_H-M   'P 1'
#
loop_
_entity.id
_entity.type
_entity.pdbx_description
1 polymer ?
#
loop_
_entity_poly.entity_id
_entity_poly.type
_entity_poly.pdbx_seq_one_letter_code
_entity_poly.pdbx_strand_id
1 'polypeptide(L)'
;MNKTKQAAKEFFIKHKLVYNPALKRKVIFGSKGLSHLFYKGANKKSSRSEKETVIRIMLLERAMTVLQRATFFQEESLLKNSSGEPSRYFAFEAVVEGRRIKVIVCQIGKGKPHFWSVIPEWRRVRGEVVNAKGDLLKE
;
A
#
# COMPACT_ATOMS: atom_id res chain seq x y z
N MET A 1 -13.00 -13.92 -13.48
CA MET A 1 -12.41 -13.01 -12.48
C MET A 1 -11.03 -12.57 -12.99
N ASN A 2 -10.76 -11.28 -13.15
CA ASN A 2 -9.53 -10.75 -13.79
C ASN A 2 -8.26 -11.27 -13.07
N LYS A 3 -7.30 -11.88 -13.80
CA LYS A 3 -6.12 -12.62 -13.25
C LYS A 3 -5.37 -11.82 -12.18
N THR A 4 -5.24 -10.51 -12.38
CA THR A 4 -4.57 -9.58 -11.46
C THR A 4 -5.25 -9.51 -10.08
N LYS A 5 -6.59 -9.56 -10.02
CA LYS A 5 -7.32 -9.56 -8.75
C LYS A 5 -7.09 -10.85 -7.97
N GLN A 6 -6.93 -11.96 -8.67
CA GLN A 6 -6.66 -13.26 -8.07
C GLN A 6 -5.24 -13.30 -7.49
N ALA A 7 -4.23 -12.85 -8.24
CA ALA A 7 -2.86 -12.74 -7.74
C ALA A 7 -2.75 -11.88 -6.47
N ALA A 8 -3.47 -10.75 -6.41
CA ALA A 8 -3.52 -9.91 -5.21
C ALA A 8 -4.15 -10.64 -4.00
N LYS A 9 -5.22 -11.44 -4.22
CA LYS A 9 -5.83 -12.25 -3.16
C LYS A 9 -4.84 -13.30 -2.64
N GLU A 10 -4.20 -14.03 -3.55
CA GLU A 10 -3.22 -15.06 -3.22
C GLU A 10 -2.04 -14.48 -2.43
N PHE A 11 -1.53 -13.32 -2.85
CA PHE A 11 -0.51 -12.59 -2.11
C PHE A 11 -0.95 -12.31 -0.66
N PHE A 12 -2.15 -11.77 -0.46
CA PHE A 12 -2.67 -11.47 0.89
C PHE A 12 -2.91 -12.72 1.73
N ILE A 13 -3.29 -13.84 1.11
CA ILE A 13 -3.46 -15.13 1.80
C ILE A 13 -2.10 -15.70 2.23
N LYS A 14 -1.09 -15.60 1.36
CA LYS A 14 0.28 -16.07 1.63
C LYS A 14 1.00 -15.19 2.66
N HIS A 15 0.81 -13.88 2.59
CA HIS A 15 1.56 -12.88 3.37
C HIS A 15 0.69 -12.17 4.41
N LYS A 16 -0.15 -12.91 5.16
CA LYS A 16 -1.11 -12.34 6.12
C LYS A 16 -0.50 -11.38 7.15
N LEU A 17 0.74 -11.64 7.57
CA LEU A 17 1.43 -10.89 8.61
C LEU A 17 2.88 -10.63 8.21
N VAL A 18 3.32 -9.39 8.41
CA VAL A 18 4.72 -9.00 8.26
C VAL A 18 5.17 -8.26 9.51
N TYR A 19 6.32 -8.63 10.09
CA TYR A 19 6.89 -7.85 11.19
C TYR A 19 7.51 -6.56 10.66
N ASN A 20 7.22 -5.44 11.31
CA ASN A 20 7.82 -4.15 10.99
C ASN A 20 8.64 -3.63 12.18
N PRO A 21 9.96 -3.38 12.01
CA PRO A 21 10.84 -2.90 13.07
C PRO A 21 10.42 -1.54 13.65
N ALA A 22 10.03 -0.57 12.81
CA ALA A 22 9.64 0.77 13.27
C ALA A 22 8.43 0.74 14.22
N LEU A 23 7.42 -0.07 13.90
CA LEU A 23 6.19 -0.23 14.70
C LEU A 23 6.36 -1.21 15.86
N LYS A 24 7.45 -1.99 15.88
CA LYS A 24 7.70 -3.11 16.80
C LYS A 24 6.51 -4.08 16.88
N ARG A 25 5.77 -4.23 15.76
CA ARG A 25 4.50 -4.97 15.67
C ARG A 25 4.38 -5.64 14.31
N LYS A 26 3.49 -6.64 14.22
CA LYS A 26 3.10 -7.25 12.95
C LYS A 26 2.03 -6.41 12.25
N VAL A 27 2.27 -6.06 10.98
CA VAL A 27 1.32 -5.42 10.08
C VAL A 27 0.48 -6.51 9.38
N ILE A 28 -0.84 -6.33 9.40
CA ILE A 28 -1.81 -7.28 8.81
C ILE A 28 -2.08 -6.94 7.35
N PHE A 29 -1.93 -7.91 6.45
CA PHE A 29 -2.45 -7.84 5.08
C PHE A 29 -3.89 -8.39 5.07
N GLY A 30 -4.84 -7.49 5.30
CA GLY A 30 -6.25 -7.83 5.46
C GLY A 30 -7.14 -7.38 4.29
N SER A 31 -8.44 -7.68 4.40
CA SER A 31 -9.46 -7.31 3.42
C SER A 31 -9.54 -5.81 3.15
N LYS A 32 -9.31 -4.97 4.16
CA LYS A 32 -9.24 -3.50 4.02
C LYS A 32 -8.13 -3.09 3.05
N GLY A 33 -6.90 -3.55 3.28
CA GLY A 33 -5.76 -3.28 2.41
C GLY A 33 -5.97 -3.79 0.98
N LEU A 34 -6.50 -5.01 0.85
CA LEU A 34 -6.82 -5.61 -0.46
C LEU A 34 -7.84 -4.76 -1.22
N SER A 35 -8.92 -4.35 -0.56
CA SER A 35 -9.92 -3.45 -1.14
C SER A 35 -9.30 -2.12 -1.56
N HIS A 36 -8.36 -1.60 -0.78
CA HIS A 36 -7.65 -0.36 -1.06
C HIS A 36 -6.61 -0.45 -2.18
N LEU A 37 -6.40 -1.62 -2.80
CA LEU A 37 -5.73 -1.71 -4.10
C LEU A 37 -6.71 -1.36 -5.23
N PHE A 38 -7.97 -1.77 -5.12
CA PHE A 38 -8.97 -1.66 -6.18
C PHE A 38 -9.82 -0.40 -6.12
N TYR A 39 -10.04 0.17 -4.93
CA TYR A 39 -10.98 1.28 -4.73
C TYR A 39 -10.34 2.47 -4.02
N LYS A 40 -10.70 3.68 -4.45
CA LYS A 40 -10.30 4.94 -3.81
C LYS A 40 -11.23 5.25 -2.63
N GLY A 41 -10.65 5.84 -1.59
CA GLY A 41 -11.34 6.23 -0.36
C GLY A 41 -11.75 5.04 0.53
N ALA A 42 -11.95 5.31 1.82
CA ALA A 42 -12.34 4.28 2.80
C ALA A 42 -13.68 3.61 2.47
N ASN A 43 -14.60 4.33 1.83
CA ASN A 43 -15.95 3.86 1.50
C ASN A 43 -16.07 3.29 0.08
N LYS A 44 -14.95 2.95 -0.57
CA LYS A 44 -14.92 2.45 -1.96
C LYS A 44 -15.66 3.35 -2.97
N LYS A 45 -15.63 4.67 -2.75
CA LYS A 45 -16.45 5.65 -3.49
C LYS A 45 -16.23 5.59 -5.00
N SER A 46 -15.03 5.22 -5.44
CA SER A 46 -14.74 5.00 -6.85
C SER A 46 -13.79 3.83 -7.05
N SER A 47 -13.98 3.05 -8.11
CA SER A 47 -12.95 2.12 -8.57
C SER A 47 -11.70 2.89 -9.00
N ARG A 48 -10.53 2.27 -8.83
CA ARG A 48 -9.32 2.71 -9.53
C ARG A 48 -9.38 2.26 -10.97
N SER A 49 -8.63 2.96 -11.82
CA SER A 49 -8.36 2.48 -13.16
C SER A 49 -7.66 1.12 -13.12
N GLU A 50 -7.77 0.34 -14.20
CA GLU A 50 -7.08 -0.94 -14.31
C GLU A 50 -5.56 -0.75 -14.23
N LYS A 51 -5.01 0.25 -14.92
CA LYS A 51 -3.59 0.60 -14.88
C LYS A 51 -3.10 0.89 -13.45
N GLU A 52 -3.80 1.75 -12.70
CA GLU A 52 -3.45 2.04 -11.30
C GLU A 52 -3.50 0.76 -10.43
N THR A 53 -4.49 -0.10 -10.67
CA THR A 53 -4.68 -1.34 -9.92
C THR A 53 -3.53 -2.31 -10.17
N VAL A 54 -3.20 -2.57 -11.44
CA VAL A 54 -2.11 -3.47 -11.84
C VAL A 54 -0.79 -2.99 -11.24
N ILE A 55 -0.47 -1.71 -11.39
CA ILE A 55 0.75 -1.12 -10.83
C ILE A 55 0.85 -1.35 -9.33
N ARG A 56 -0.21 -1.08 -8.56
CA ARG A 56 -0.18 -1.28 -7.10
C ARG A 56 0.00 -2.74 -6.71
N ILE A 57 -0.55 -3.67 -7.49
CA ILE A 57 -0.40 -5.11 -7.25
C ILE A 57 1.04 -5.56 -7.53
N MET A 58 1.65 -5.08 -8.62
CA MET A 58 3.06 -5.35 -8.94
C MET A 58 4.03 -4.82 -7.86
N LEU A 59 3.62 -3.81 -7.10
CA LEU A 59 4.43 -3.24 -6.02
C LEU A 59 4.28 -3.95 -4.67
N LEU A 60 3.45 -5.00 -4.55
CA LEU A 60 3.21 -5.67 -3.27
C LEU A 60 4.46 -6.35 -2.69
N GLU A 61 5.26 -7.03 -3.52
CA GLU A 61 6.54 -7.63 -3.09
C GLU A 61 7.52 -6.59 -2.57
N ARG A 62 7.60 -5.44 -3.27
CA ARG A 62 8.42 -4.30 -2.84
C ARG A 62 7.88 -3.71 -1.54
N ALA A 63 6.56 -3.59 -1.40
CA ALA A 63 5.94 -3.11 -0.18
C ALA A 63 6.26 -4.01 1.02
N MET A 64 6.27 -5.32 0.82
CA MET A 64 6.69 -6.27 1.85
C MET A 64 8.15 -6.05 2.24
N THR A 65 9.04 -5.87 1.27
CA THR A 65 10.46 -5.55 1.52
C THR A 65 10.61 -4.28 2.36
N VAL A 66 9.87 -3.23 2.03
CA VAL A 66 9.88 -1.97 2.81
C VAL A 66 9.41 -2.22 4.24
N LEU A 67 8.28 -2.91 4.43
CA LEU A 67 7.75 -3.17 5.76
C LEU A 67 8.67 -4.05 6.62
N GLN A 68 9.37 -5.01 6.03
CA GLN A 68 10.31 -5.88 6.76
C GLN A 68 11.57 -5.15 7.23
N ARG A 69 12.03 -4.16 6.46
CA ARG A 69 13.34 -3.52 6.67
C ARG A 69 13.26 -2.14 7.31
N ALA A 70 12.15 -1.43 7.15
CA ALA A 70 12.06 -0.05 7.62
C ALA A 70 12.09 0.04 9.15
N THR A 71 13.05 0.82 9.67
CA THR A 71 13.24 1.10 11.09
C THR A 71 12.57 2.40 11.55
N PHE A 72 12.08 3.21 10.62
CA PHE A 72 11.28 4.41 10.86
C PHE A 72 10.24 4.61 9.74
N PHE A 73 9.21 5.40 10.02
CA PHE A 73 8.27 5.93 9.02
C PHE A 73 8.58 7.42 8.82
N GLN A 74 8.35 7.93 7.62
CA GLN A 74 8.66 9.31 7.24
C GLN A 74 7.52 10.27 7.56
N GLU A 75 6.27 9.79 7.49
CA GLU A 75 5.08 10.59 7.80
C GLU A 75 4.17 9.84 8.77
N GLU A 76 3.59 10.57 9.71
CA GLU A 76 2.52 10.11 10.58
C GLU A 76 1.35 11.11 10.52
N SER A 77 0.13 10.60 10.39
CA SER A 77 -1.08 11.43 10.43
C SER A 77 -2.17 10.78 11.25
N LEU A 78 -2.92 11.60 12.00
CA LEU A 78 -4.01 11.17 12.87
C LEU A 78 -5.32 11.78 12.37
N LEU A 79 -6.25 10.94 11.95
CA LEU A 79 -7.57 11.34 11.45
C LEU A 79 -8.66 10.67 12.29
N LYS A 80 -9.81 11.31 12.52
CA LYS A 80 -10.98 10.63 13.09
C LYS A 80 -11.73 9.90 11.98
N ASN A 81 -12.07 8.63 12.20
CA ASN A 81 -12.96 7.91 11.29
C ASN A 81 -14.42 8.33 11.50
N SER A 82 -15.33 7.81 10.66
CA SER A 82 -16.78 8.08 10.76
C SER A 82 -17.41 7.66 12.09
N SER A 83 -16.78 6.73 12.81
CA SER A 83 -17.21 6.25 14.13
C SER A 83 -16.60 7.07 15.28
N GLY A 84 -15.84 8.14 14.97
CA GLY A 84 -15.15 8.98 15.95
C GLY A 84 -13.84 8.41 16.48
N GLU A 85 -13.46 7.19 16.09
CA GLU A 85 -12.21 6.57 16.55
C GLU A 85 -10.99 7.15 15.80
N PRO A 86 -9.88 7.39 16.51
CA PRO A 86 -8.64 7.84 15.88
C PRO A 86 -8.07 6.76 14.95
N SER A 87 -7.76 7.15 13.72
CA SER A 87 -7.07 6.36 12.71
C SER A 87 -5.70 6.99 12.47
N ARG A 88 -4.65 6.25 12.85
CA ARG A 88 -3.26 6.62 12.66
C ARG A 88 -2.73 6.04 11.36
N TYR A 89 -2.14 6.86 10.53
CA TYR A 89 -1.55 6.48 9.25
C TYR A 89 -0.04 6.70 9.31
N PHE A 90 0.72 5.65 8.97
CA PHE A 90 2.17 5.67 8.88
C PHE A 90 2.57 5.50 7.42
N ALA A 91 3.39 6.40 6.91
CA ALA A 91 3.95 6.30 5.56
C ALA A 91 5.41 5.88 5.62
N PHE A 92 5.72 4.75 4.98
CA PHE A 92 7.07 4.23 4.80
C PHE A 92 7.50 4.49 3.36
N GLU A 93 8.52 5.29 3.18
CA GLU A 93 9.12 5.59 1.89
C GLU A 93 10.47 4.89 1.76
N ALA A 94 10.69 4.25 0.61
CA ALA A 94 11.97 3.67 0.28
C ALA A 94 12.13 3.52 -1.23
N VAL A 95 13.38 3.37 -1.67
CA VAL A 95 13.72 2.94 -3.02
C VAL A 95 14.04 1.44 -2.99
N VAL A 96 13.21 0.63 -3.64
CA VAL A 96 13.41 -0.83 -3.74
C VAL A 96 13.65 -1.18 -5.20
N GLU A 97 14.82 -1.76 -5.51
CA GLU A 97 15.33 -2.08 -6.86
C GLU A 97 15.18 -0.91 -7.85
N GLY A 98 15.51 0.29 -7.38
CA GLY A 98 15.46 1.52 -8.16
C GLY A 98 14.06 2.14 -8.32
N ARG A 99 13.03 1.61 -7.65
CA ARG A 99 11.68 2.22 -7.62
C ARG A 99 11.39 2.84 -6.26
N ARG A 100 11.13 4.15 -6.24
CA ARG A 100 10.62 4.83 -5.04
C ARG A 100 9.16 4.48 -4.84
N ILE A 101 8.83 3.96 -3.66
CA ILE A 101 7.47 3.63 -3.26
C ILE A 101 7.17 4.18 -1.87
N LYS A 102 5.89 4.49 -1.65
CA LYS A 102 5.31 4.85 -0.37
C LYS A 102 4.32 3.76 0.06
N VAL A 103 4.60 3.09 1.16
CA VAL A 103 3.73 2.07 1.77
C VAL A 103 2.97 2.71 2.93
N ILE A 104 1.65 2.60 2.91
CA ILE A 104 0.79 3.17 3.95
C ILE A 104 0.31 2.04 4.86
N VAL A 105 0.48 2.22 6.16
CA VAL A 105 -0.07 1.37 7.22
C VAL A 105 -1.06 2.18 8.04
N CYS A 106 -2.22 1.61 8.33
CA CYS A 106 -3.26 2.24 9.15
C CYS A 106 -3.43 1.48 10.47
N GLN A 107 -3.67 2.20 11.56
CA GLN A 107 -4.06 1.67 12.85
C GLN A 107 -5.29 2.42 13.37
N ILE A 108 -6.38 1.69 13.62
CA ILE A 108 -7.60 2.26 14.19
C ILE A 108 -7.59 2.04 15.70
N GLY A 109 -7.71 3.11 16.47
CA GLY A 109 -7.66 3.10 17.93
C GLY A 109 -6.40 2.42 18.47
N LYS A 110 -6.60 1.50 19.41
CA LYS A 110 -5.56 0.62 19.96
C LYS A 110 -5.40 -0.70 19.19
N GLY A 111 -6.05 -0.81 18.03
CA GLY A 111 -6.06 -2.02 17.20
C GLY A 111 -4.70 -2.36 16.60
N LYS A 112 -4.68 -3.45 15.81
CA LYS A 112 -3.46 -3.91 15.13
C LYS A 112 -3.21 -3.06 13.87
N PRO A 113 -1.95 -2.68 13.58
CA PRO A 113 -1.63 -2.01 12.32
C PRO A 113 -1.91 -2.94 11.14
N HIS A 114 -2.47 -2.39 10.08
CA HIS A 114 -2.79 -3.13 8.87
C HIS A 114 -2.30 -2.37 7.64
N PHE A 115 -1.85 -3.13 6.65
CA PHE A 115 -1.51 -2.59 5.34
C PHE A 115 -2.74 -1.89 4.77
N TRP A 116 -2.56 -0.64 4.36
CA TRP A 116 -3.61 0.16 3.76
C TRP A 116 -3.42 0.22 2.24
N SER A 117 -2.25 0.63 1.76
CA SER A 117 -1.96 0.68 0.32
C SER A 117 -0.47 0.83 0.04
N VAL A 118 -0.08 0.62 -1.21
CA VAL A 118 1.24 1.01 -1.75
C VAL A 118 1.03 1.99 -2.89
N ILE A 119 1.82 3.06 -2.92
CA ILE A 119 1.75 4.14 -3.88
C ILE A 119 3.12 4.25 -4.54
N PRO A 120 3.24 4.16 -5.87
CA PRO A 120 4.50 4.51 -6.52
C PRO A 120 4.73 6.02 -6.49
N GLU A 121 6.00 6.42 -6.54
CA GLU A 121 6.33 7.79 -6.90
C GLU A 121 5.92 8.03 -8.37
N TRP A 122 4.87 8.83 -8.56
CA TRP A 122 4.39 9.21 -9.87
C TRP A 122 5.18 10.41 -10.37
N ARG A 123 5.69 10.33 -11.59
CA ARG A 123 6.20 11.51 -12.31
C ARG A 123 5.35 11.76 -13.55
N ARG A 124 5.21 13.03 -13.92
CA ARG A 124 4.62 13.39 -15.22
C ARG A 124 5.74 13.48 -16.25
N VAL A 125 5.66 12.69 -17.31
CA VAL A 125 6.56 12.76 -18.47
C VAL A 125 5.69 13.02 -19.69
N ARG A 126 5.88 14.18 -20.34
CA ARG A 126 5.12 14.59 -21.54
C ARG A 126 3.60 14.49 -21.38
N GLY A 127 3.08 14.87 -20.21
CA GLY A 127 1.65 14.81 -19.88
C GLY A 127 1.15 13.45 -19.38
N GLU A 128 1.94 12.39 -19.50
CA GLU A 128 1.58 11.06 -19.00
C GLU A 128 2.09 10.83 -17.57
N VAL A 129 1.25 10.20 -16.73
CA VAL A 129 1.67 9.74 -15.41
C VAL A 129 2.42 8.42 -15.57
N VAL A 130 3.72 8.45 -15.30
CA VAL A 130 4.62 7.29 -15.35
C VAL A 130 5.27 7.07 -13.99
N ASN A 131 5.77 5.86 -13.75
CA ASN A 131 6.56 5.59 -12.55
C ASN A 131 7.96 6.21 -12.70
N ALA A 132 8.60 6.55 -11.57
CA ALA A 132 9.93 7.17 -11.52
C ALA A 132 11.01 6.40 -12.31
N LYS A 133 10.97 5.06 -12.35
CA LYS A 133 11.88 4.21 -13.14
C LYS A 133 11.13 3.47 -14.24
N GLY A 134 10.99 4.06 -15.43
CA GLY A 134 10.35 3.42 -16.58
C GLY A 134 8.88 3.02 -16.38
N ASP A 135 8.33 2.26 -17.33
CA ASP A 135 6.95 1.76 -17.30
C ASP A 135 6.90 0.37 -16.64
N LEU A 136 6.24 0.26 -15.49
CA LEU A 136 6.02 -1.03 -14.80
C LEU A 136 5.28 -2.04 -15.68
N LEU A 137 4.44 -1.59 -16.61
CA LEU A 137 3.66 -2.49 -17.46
C LEU A 137 4.50 -3.14 -18.57
N LYS A 138 5.76 -2.73 -18.73
CA LYS A 138 6.67 -3.22 -19.77
C LYS A 138 7.84 -4.05 -19.20
N GLU A 139 7.85 -4.29 -17.88
CA GLU A 139 8.78 -5.20 -17.20
C GLU A 139 8.23 -6.62 -17.17
#